data_AF-L8H6P5-F1
#
_entry.id   AF-L8H6P5-F1
#
_cell.length_a   1.000
_cell.length_b   1.000
_cell.length_c   1.000
_cell.angle_alpha   90.00
_cell.angle_beta   90.00
_cell.angle_gamma   90.00
#
_symmetry.space_group_name_H-M   'P 1'
#
loop_
_entity.id
_entity.type
_entity.pdbx_description
1 polymer ?
#
loop_
_entity_poly.entity_id
_entity_poly.type
_entity_poly.pdbx_seq_one_letter_code
_entity_poly.pdbx_strand_id
1 'polypeptide(L)'
;MDKEGHNKDKSFVGLDKIRVQHAQQVAKFQEWADCGRWSDFPRNHFDWWAFPIDLPSTNYGLAYSLGRADAAQLLADPSFLPLYRKGTFFPKSCVELIALSWGWDIERQQPVTNPGKQQQWGRHDIRLRKVGQSLLLFGQSDLHASLDRFVAHLEKDEGFSFDTASTAIRGDWPFTAGRGAAA
;
A
#
# COMPACT_ATOMS: atom_id res chain seq x y z
N MET A 1 -0.57 -15.27 14.14
CA MET A 1 -1.88 -14.72 14.51
C MET A 1 -2.63 -15.73 15.36
N ASP A 2 -3.44 -15.27 16.32
CA ASP A 2 -4.41 -16.13 17.00
C ASP A 2 -5.65 -16.37 16.13
N LYS A 3 -6.67 -17.06 16.67
CA LYS A 3 -7.90 -17.40 15.94
C LYS A 3 -8.74 -16.19 15.55
N GLU A 4 -8.61 -15.08 16.28
CA GLU A 4 -9.34 -13.84 16.03
C GLU A 4 -8.59 -12.98 15.01
N GLY A 5 -7.31 -13.24 14.77
CA GLY A 5 -6.48 -12.47 13.87
C GLY A 5 -5.70 -11.37 14.58
N HIS A 6 -5.39 -11.57 15.87
CA HIS A 6 -4.44 -10.73 16.60
C HIS A 6 -3.02 -11.28 16.50
N ASN A 7 -2.07 -10.37 16.35
CA ASN A 7 -0.66 -10.68 16.48
C ASN A 7 -0.28 -10.83 17.95
N LYS A 8 -0.02 -12.08 18.37
CA LYS A 8 0.44 -12.44 19.73
C LYS A 8 1.93 -12.73 19.79
N ASP A 9 2.67 -12.45 18.72
CA ASP A 9 4.11 -12.64 18.70
C ASP A 9 4.78 -11.71 19.71
N LYS A 10 5.80 -12.19 20.42
CA LYS A 10 6.51 -11.40 21.44
C LYS A 10 7.23 -10.18 20.87
N SER A 11 7.54 -10.19 19.57
CA SER A 11 8.17 -9.08 18.86
C SER A 11 7.15 -8.04 18.35
N PHE A 12 5.85 -8.31 18.45
CA PHE A 12 4.83 -7.41 17.96
C PHE A 12 4.95 -6.03 18.61
N VAL A 13 5.06 -4.99 17.78
CA VAL A 13 5.33 -3.63 18.28
C VAL A 13 4.10 -2.97 18.92
N GLY A 14 2.91 -3.56 18.74
CA GLY A 14 1.65 -3.01 19.20
C GLY A 14 1.03 -2.00 18.23
N LEU A 15 -0.30 -1.89 18.26
CA LEU A 15 -1.06 -1.02 17.35
C LEU A 15 -0.76 0.46 17.54
N ASP A 16 -0.52 0.91 18.77
CA ASP A 16 -0.18 2.32 19.04
C ASP A 16 1.10 2.75 18.33
N LYS A 17 2.13 1.89 18.34
CA LYS A 17 3.38 2.19 17.66
C LYS A 17 3.20 2.25 16.15
N ILE A 18 2.44 1.31 15.57
CA ILE A 18 2.09 1.31 14.14
C ILE A 18 1.35 2.59 13.79
N ARG A 19 0.36 2.99 14.58
CA ARG A 19 -0.43 4.20 14.38
C ARG A 19 0.42 5.47 14.42
N VAL A 20 1.29 5.62 15.41
CA VAL A 20 2.20 6.77 15.51
C VAL A 20 3.17 6.82 14.33
N GLN A 21 3.78 5.69 13.96
CA GLN A 21 4.70 5.63 12.83
C GLN A 21 4.01 5.86 11.49
N HIS A 22 2.78 5.35 11.32
CA HIS A 22 1.94 5.62 10.17
C HIS A 22 1.71 7.12 10.02
N ALA A 23 1.26 7.80 11.08
CA ALA A 23 1.02 9.24 11.04
C ALA A 23 2.28 10.05 10.71
N GLN A 24 3.42 9.71 11.32
CA GLN A 24 4.72 10.32 11.00
C GLN A 24 5.13 10.09 9.55
N GLN A 25 4.82 8.92 8.99
CA GLN A 25 5.14 8.60 7.61
C GLN A 25 4.27 9.36 6.62
N VAL A 26 2.96 9.50 6.89
CA VAL A 26 2.06 10.29 6.05
C VAL A 26 2.48 11.76 6.06
N ALA A 27 2.89 12.30 7.21
CA ALA A 27 3.45 13.66 7.28
C ALA A 27 4.68 13.83 6.37
N LYS A 28 5.60 12.86 6.35
CA LYS A 28 6.76 12.87 5.43
C LYS A 28 6.35 12.76 3.97
N PHE A 29 5.39 11.89 3.65
CA PHE A 29 4.87 11.78 2.28
C PHE A 29 4.29 13.10 1.79
N GLN A 30 3.52 13.78 2.64
CA GLN A 30 2.93 15.07 2.32
C GLN A 30 4.04 16.12 2.10
N GLU A 31 5.03 16.18 3.00
CA GLU A 31 6.19 17.06 2.86
C GLU A 31 6.97 16.81 1.54
N TRP A 32 7.11 15.54 1.13
CA TRP A 32 7.77 15.20 -0.14
C TRP A 32 6.93 15.63 -1.34
N ALA A 33 5.63 15.36 -1.32
CA ALA A 33 4.72 15.75 -2.40
C ALA A 33 4.64 17.27 -2.56
N ASP A 34 4.51 18.02 -1.47
CA ASP A 34 4.43 19.49 -1.46
C ASP A 34 5.71 20.14 -1.99
N CYS A 35 6.87 19.53 -1.74
CA CYS A 35 8.16 19.99 -2.25
C CYS A 35 8.54 19.41 -3.61
N GLY A 36 7.68 18.59 -4.25
CA GLY A 36 8.01 17.90 -5.50
C GLY A 36 9.17 16.91 -5.40
N ARG A 37 9.48 16.42 -4.20
CA ARG A 37 10.57 15.46 -3.91
C ARG A 37 10.13 14.02 -4.15
N TRP A 38 9.66 13.73 -5.35
CA TRP A 38 9.15 12.41 -5.71
C TRP A 38 10.20 11.30 -5.61
N SER A 39 11.49 11.63 -5.76
CA SER A 39 12.59 10.66 -5.58
C SER A 39 12.85 10.22 -4.14
N ASP A 40 12.24 10.85 -3.14
CA ASP A 40 12.37 10.43 -1.73
C ASP A 40 11.48 9.23 -1.39
N PHE A 41 10.32 9.07 -2.06
CA PHE A 41 9.43 7.92 -1.91
C PHE A 41 10.16 6.56 -2.13
N PRO A 42 10.84 6.33 -3.26
CA PRO A 42 11.47 5.04 -3.50
C PRO A 42 12.65 4.73 -2.58
N ARG A 43 13.33 5.76 -2.05
CA ARG A 43 14.54 5.65 -1.22
C ARG A 43 14.26 5.32 0.25
N ASN A 44 13.01 5.39 0.68
CA ASN A 44 12.63 5.17 2.07
C ASN A 44 12.04 3.76 2.28
N HIS A 45 12.13 3.23 3.51
CA HIS A 45 11.70 1.87 3.88
C HIS A 45 10.48 1.90 4.80
N PHE A 46 9.35 2.40 4.31
CA PHE A 46 8.14 2.60 5.11
C PHE A 46 7.12 1.47 5.04
N ASP A 47 7.36 0.47 4.19
CA ASP A 47 6.34 -0.48 3.74
C ASP A 47 5.57 -1.11 4.91
N TRP A 48 6.25 -1.41 6.02
CA TRP A 48 5.69 -2.16 7.14
C TRP A 48 4.76 -1.38 8.07
N TRP A 49 4.96 -0.07 8.24
CA TRP A 49 4.07 0.76 9.07
C TRP A 49 3.12 1.63 8.24
N ALA A 50 3.49 1.93 6.99
CA ALA A 50 2.60 2.62 6.05
C ALA A 50 1.56 1.65 5.45
N PHE A 51 1.98 0.44 5.11
CA PHE A 51 1.17 -0.57 4.41
C PHE A 51 1.34 -1.95 5.07
N PRO A 52 0.96 -2.10 6.35
CA PRO A 52 1.08 -3.39 7.04
C PRO A 52 0.28 -4.47 6.32
N ILE A 53 0.82 -5.70 6.36
CA ILE A 53 0.27 -6.92 5.76
C ILE A 53 0.35 -8.06 6.77
N ASP A 54 -0.28 -9.20 6.46
CA ASP A 54 -0.33 -10.38 7.32
C ASP A 54 0.88 -11.32 7.17
N LEU A 55 1.92 -10.86 6.47
CA LEU A 55 3.15 -11.62 6.22
C LEU A 55 4.34 -11.08 7.03
N PRO A 56 5.30 -11.95 7.37
CA PRO A 56 6.51 -11.52 8.08
C PRO A 56 7.45 -10.72 7.18
N SER A 57 8.21 -9.84 7.81
CA SER A 57 9.32 -9.10 7.23
C SER A 57 10.63 -9.86 7.37
N THR A 58 11.50 -9.76 6.37
CA THR A 58 12.89 -10.25 6.47
C THR A 58 13.66 -9.58 7.62
N ASN A 59 13.47 -8.28 7.82
CA ASN A 59 14.24 -7.50 8.80
C ASN A 59 13.51 -7.36 10.15
N TYR A 60 12.18 -7.45 10.15
CA TYR A 60 11.36 -7.20 11.34
C TYR A 60 10.55 -8.42 11.78
N GLY A 61 10.63 -9.56 11.09
CA GLY A 61 9.80 -10.73 11.40
C GLY A 61 8.32 -10.37 11.45
N LEU A 62 7.63 -10.80 12.51
CA LEU A 62 6.21 -10.52 12.73
C LEU A 62 5.97 -9.18 13.44
N ALA A 63 6.99 -8.36 13.69
CA ALA A 63 6.87 -7.18 14.55
C ALA A 63 5.83 -6.16 14.06
N TYR A 64 5.63 -6.06 12.74
CA TYR A 64 4.67 -5.16 12.09
C TYR A 64 3.54 -5.89 11.36
N SER A 65 3.53 -7.22 11.40
CA SER A 65 2.50 -7.99 10.71
C SER A 65 1.16 -7.81 11.43
N LEU A 66 0.09 -7.62 10.67
CA LEU A 66 -1.26 -7.45 11.21
C LEU A 66 -2.16 -8.57 10.74
N GLY A 67 -2.94 -9.15 11.64
CA GLY A 67 -4.05 -10.00 11.26
C GLY A 67 -5.33 -9.19 11.07
N ARG A 68 -6.43 -9.88 10.73
CA ARG A 68 -7.72 -9.22 10.44
C ARG A 68 -8.28 -8.42 11.61
N ALA A 69 -8.18 -8.92 12.85
CA ALA A 69 -8.69 -8.19 14.01
C ALA A 69 -7.83 -6.98 14.35
N ASP A 70 -6.51 -7.08 14.21
CA ASP A 70 -5.61 -5.92 14.37
C ASP A 70 -5.90 -4.82 13.34
N ALA A 71 -6.08 -5.22 12.08
CA ALA A 71 -6.43 -4.31 10.99
C ALA A 71 -7.79 -3.63 11.24
N ALA A 72 -8.79 -4.39 11.70
CA ALA A 72 -10.10 -3.84 12.06
C ALA A 72 -10.01 -2.83 13.22
N GLN A 73 -9.16 -3.08 14.22
CA GLN A 73 -8.94 -2.13 15.32
C GLN A 73 -8.29 -0.83 14.83
N LEU A 74 -7.29 -0.90 13.94
CA LEU A 74 -6.70 0.31 13.36
C LEU A 74 -7.71 1.09 12.49
N LEU A 75 -8.56 0.41 11.72
CA LEU A 75 -9.58 1.11 10.91
C LEU A 75 -10.65 1.80 11.75
N ALA A 76 -10.95 1.25 12.93
CA ALA A 76 -11.87 1.89 13.88
C ALA A 76 -11.25 3.11 14.58
N ASP A 77 -9.92 3.30 14.49
CA ASP A 77 -9.24 4.44 15.09
C ASP A 77 -9.41 5.72 14.23
N PRO A 78 -10.04 6.78 14.78
CA PRO A 78 -10.30 8.01 14.04
C PRO A 78 -9.03 8.79 13.65
N SER A 79 -7.88 8.49 14.28
CA SER A 79 -6.59 9.08 13.94
C SER A 79 -5.82 8.29 12.88
N PHE A 80 -6.22 7.05 12.56
CA PHE A 80 -5.56 6.22 11.55
C PHE A 80 -6.31 6.25 10.20
N LEU A 81 -7.61 5.96 10.20
CA LEU A 81 -8.37 5.76 8.96
C LEU A 81 -8.25 6.93 7.97
N PRO A 82 -8.39 8.21 8.39
CA PRO A 82 -8.28 9.35 7.46
C PRO A 82 -6.87 9.57 6.90
N LEU A 83 -5.85 9.01 7.54
CA LEU A 83 -4.47 9.03 7.07
C LEU A 83 -4.19 7.86 6.11
N TYR A 84 -4.84 6.72 6.31
CA TYR A 84 -4.69 5.56 5.43
C TYR A 84 -5.41 5.78 4.08
N ARG A 85 -6.70 6.10 4.14
CA ARG A 85 -7.56 6.46 2.99
C ARG A 85 -8.03 7.90 3.12
N LYS A 86 -8.40 8.53 2.01
CA LYS A 86 -8.89 9.92 2.04
C LYS A 86 -10.07 10.07 2.98
N GLY A 87 -9.90 10.93 3.99
CA GLY A 87 -10.98 11.43 4.83
C GLY A 87 -11.42 12.83 4.39
N THR A 88 -12.51 13.33 4.98
CA THR A 88 -13.08 14.64 4.63
C THR A 88 -12.16 15.82 4.94
N PHE A 89 -11.21 15.67 5.88
CA PHE A 89 -10.43 16.78 6.45
C PHE A 89 -8.93 16.73 6.14
N PHE A 90 -8.42 15.65 5.57
CA PHE A 90 -7.00 15.51 5.26
C PHE A 90 -6.77 15.72 3.76
N PRO A 91 -5.73 16.49 3.36
CA PRO A 91 -5.55 16.87 1.96
C PRO A 91 -5.28 15.66 1.06
N LYS A 92 -4.48 14.70 1.52
CA LYS A 92 -4.21 13.42 0.86
C LYS A 92 -3.90 12.34 1.89
N SER A 93 -4.28 11.10 1.58
CA SER A 93 -3.96 9.93 2.37
C SER A 93 -2.64 9.28 1.95
N CYS A 94 -2.15 8.35 2.77
CA CYS A 94 -0.98 7.52 2.53
C CYS A 94 -1.06 6.80 1.17
N VAL A 95 -2.21 6.20 0.87
CA VAL A 95 -2.47 5.46 -0.37
C VAL A 95 -2.48 6.42 -1.57
N GLU A 96 -3.11 7.59 -1.45
CA GLU A 96 -3.09 8.59 -2.53
C GLU A 96 -1.66 9.09 -2.79
N LEU A 97 -0.90 9.40 -1.74
CA LEU A 97 0.45 9.95 -1.86
C LEU A 97 1.42 8.94 -2.52
N ILE A 98 1.36 7.66 -2.16
CA ILE A 98 2.21 6.65 -2.80
C ILE A 98 1.82 6.43 -4.27
N ALA A 99 0.53 6.38 -4.59
CA ALA A 99 0.07 6.23 -5.98
C ALA A 99 0.49 7.43 -6.84
N LEU A 100 0.35 8.64 -6.30
CA LEU A 100 0.81 9.86 -6.97
C LEU A 100 2.31 9.83 -7.22
N SER A 101 3.12 9.29 -6.29
CA SER A 101 4.56 9.15 -6.53
C SER A 101 4.91 8.26 -7.72
N TRP A 102 4.04 7.31 -8.05
CA TRP A 102 4.15 6.45 -9.24
C TRP A 102 3.55 7.06 -10.50
N GLY A 103 3.02 8.29 -10.43
CA GLY A 103 2.35 8.92 -11.55
C GLY A 103 0.93 8.42 -11.78
N TRP A 104 0.28 7.81 -10.77
CA TRP A 104 -1.12 7.36 -10.84
C TRP A 104 -2.02 8.19 -9.92
N ASP A 105 -3.10 8.73 -10.47
CA ASP A 105 -4.18 9.33 -9.69
C ASP A 105 -5.16 8.21 -9.29
N ILE A 106 -5.07 7.77 -8.04
CA ILE A 106 -5.85 6.62 -7.56
C ILE A 106 -7.36 6.92 -7.48
N GLU A 107 -7.76 8.18 -7.29
CA GLU A 107 -9.18 8.55 -7.25
C GLU A 107 -9.77 8.58 -8.66
N ARG A 108 -9.04 9.19 -9.60
CA ARG A 108 -9.48 9.29 -11.01
C ARG A 108 -9.19 8.03 -11.82
N GLN A 109 -8.40 7.11 -11.28
CA GLN A 109 -8.02 5.84 -11.90
C GLN A 109 -7.35 6.06 -13.27
N GLN A 110 -6.42 7.02 -13.32
CA GLN A 110 -5.74 7.42 -14.55
C GLN A 110 -4.30 7.91 -14.26
N PRO A 111 -3.44 8.01 -15.29
CA PRO A 111 -2.15 8.66 -15.14
C PRO A 111 -2.28 10.12 -14.71
N VAL A 112 -1.34 10.58 -13.88
CA VAL A 112 -1.23 11.99 -13.47
C VAL A 112 -0.95 12.85 -14.70
N THR A 113 -1.72 13.93 -14.87
CA THR A 113 -1.49 14.91 -15.92
C THR A 113 -0.31 15.81 -15.55
N ASN A 114 0.65 16.00 -16.46
CA ASN A 114 1.88 16.79 -16.25
C ASN A 114 2.65 16.37 -14.99
N PRO A 115 3.12 15.10 -14.90
CA PRO A 115 3.82 14.61 -13.73
C PRO A 115 5.08 15.44 -13.44
N GLY A 116 5.36 15.67 -12.16
CA GLY A 116 6.62 16.25 -11.72
C GLY A 116 7.82 15.39 -12.10
N LYS A 117 9.03 15.96 -12.03
CA LYS A 117 10.25 15.20 -12.25
C LYS A 117 10.31 14.01 -11.28
N GLN A 118 10.56 12.80 -11.80
CA GLN A 118 10.60 11.55 -11.04
C GLN A 118 9.25 11.11 -10.42
N GLN A 119 8.14 11.74 -10.80
CA GLN A 119 6.79 11.31 -10.44
C GLN A 119 6.28 10.30 -11.48
N GLN A 120 6.87 9.11 -11.48
CA GLN A 120 6.62 8.09 -12.50
C GLN A 120 6.86 6.70 -11.91
N TRP A 121 6.40 5.67 -12.61
CA TRP A 121 6.67 4.31 -12.20
C TRP A 121 8.17 4.03 -12.13
N GLY A 122 8.61 3.49 -10.98
CA GLY A 122 10.01 3.23 -10.66
C GLY A 122 10.37 1.75 -10.57
N ARG A 123 9.48 0.84 -11.01
CA ARG A 123 9.63 -0.63 -10.90
C ARG A 123 9.80 -1.11 -9.44
N HIS A 124 8.92 -0.63 -8.57
CA HIS A 124 8.89 -1.00 -7.15
C HIS A 124 7.85 -2.09 -6.88
N ASP A 125 7.97 -3.21 -7.58
CA ASP A 125 6.96 -4.27 -7.70
C ASP A 125 6.58 -4.87 -6.34
N ILE A 126 7.58 -5.08 -5.47
CA ILE A 126 7.38 -5.56 -4.10
C ILE A 126 6.52 -4.57 -3.31
N ARG A 127 6.77 -3.27 -3.45
CA ARG A 127 6.01 -2.23 -2.76
C ARG A 127 4.59 -2.16 -3.28
N LEU A 128 4.41 -2.20 -4.60
CA LEU A 128 3.07 -2.26 -5.21
C LEU A 128 2.27 -3.44 -4.68
N ARG A 129 2.89 -4.63 -4.62
CA ARG A 129 2.27 -5.83 -4.03
C ARG A 129 1.87 -5.63 -2.58
N LYS A 130 2.75 -5.03 -1.76
CA LYS A 130 2.45 -4.75 -0.35
C LYS A 130 1.31 -3.74 -0.19
N VAL A 131 1.26 -2.71 -1.02
CA VAL A 131 0.17 -1.73 -0.96
C VAL A 131 -1.18 -2.41 -1.21
N GLY A 132 -1.36 -3.18 -2.29
CA GLY A 132 -2.67 -3.83 -2.48
C GLY A 132 -2.95 -4.98 -1.53
N GLN A 133 -1.95 -5.74 -1.06
CA GLN A 133 -2.17 -6.68 0.05
C GLN A 133 -2.67 -5.96 1.30
N SER A 134 -2.11 -4.78 1.61
CA SER A 134 -2.58 -3.93 2.70
C SER A 134 -4.02 -3.48 2.44
N LEU A 135 -4.36 -3.03 1.23
CA LEU A 135 -5.73 -2.63 0.89
C LEU A 135 -6.72 -3.79 1.07
N LEU A 136 -6.36 -5.02 0.67
CA LEU A 136 -7.18 -6.21 0.91
C LEU A 136 -7.35 -6.51 2.40
N LEU A 137 -6.26 -6.45 3.16
CA LEU A 137 -6.28 -6.67 4.61
C LEU A 137 -7.20 -5.66 5.32
N PHE A 138 -7.19 -4.41 4.86
CA PHE A 138 -8.03 -3.33 5.37
C PHE A 138 -9.41 -3.23 4.67
N GLY A 139 -9.76 -4.16 3.76
CA GLY A 139 -11.07 -4.16 3.08
C GLY A 139 -11.35 -2.95 2.18
N GLN A 140 -10.32 -2.28 1.67
CA GLN A 140 -10.42 -1.09 0.81
C GLN A 140 -10.52 -1.49 -0.67
N SER A 141 -11.61 -2.16 -1.03
CA SER A 141 -11.80 -2.77 -2.35
C SER A 141 -11.85 -1.78 -3.52
N ASP A 142 -12.35 -0.57 -3.28
CA ASP A 142 -12.38 0.53 -4.24
C ASP A 142 -10.97 1.00 -4.64
N LEU A 143 -10.12 1.24 -3.64
CA LEU A 143 -8.72 1.60 -3.85
C LEU A 143 -7.92 0.45 -4.46
N HIS A 144 -8.20 -0.79 -4.07
CA HIS A 144 -7.58 -1.97 -4.67
C HIS A 144 -7.91 -2.08 -6.17
N ALA A 145 -9.19 -1.91 -6.54
CA ALA A 145 -9.61 -1.92 -7.94
C ALA A 145 -8.94 -0.80 -8.77
N SER A 146 -8.63 0.34 -8.16
CA SER A 146 -7.85 1.39 -8.81
C SER A 146 -6.39 0.97 -9.03
N LEU A 147 -5.77 0.27 -8.08
CA LEU A 147 -4.43 -0.30 -8.28
C LEU A 147 -4.41 -1.42 -9.34
N ASP A 148 -5.48 -2.21 -9.44
CA ASP A 148 -5.60 -3.20 -10.51
C ASP A 148 -5.59 -2.54 -11.90
N ARG A 149 -6.26 -1.39 -12.03
CA ARG A 149 -6.22 -0.58 -13.26
C ARG A 149 -4.84 0.03 -13.51
N PHE A 150 -4.16 0.48 -12.47
CA PHE A 150 -2.78 0.94 -12.59
C PHE A 150 -1.87 -0.18 -13.11
N VAL A 151 -1.97 -1.38 -12.57
CA VAL A 151 -1.20 -2.54 -13.04
C VAL A 151 -1.51 -2.87 -14.49
N ALA A 152 -2.79 -2.89 -14.88
CA ALA A 152 -3.17 -3.11 -16.27
C ALA A 152 -2.60 -2.04 -17.23
N HIS A 153 -2.53 -0.78 -16.77
CA HIS A 153 -1.86 0.30 -17.50
C HIS A 153 -0.36 0.04 -17.64
N LEU A 154 0.33 -0.33 -16.56
CA LEU A 154 1.75 -0.68 -16.60
C LEU A 154 2.04 -1.87 -17.52
N GLU A 155 1.20 -2.91 -17.50
CA GLU A 155 1.35 -4.09 -18.37
C GLU A 155 1.28 -3.70 -19.85
N LYS A 156 0.28 -2.87 -20.19
CA LYS A 156 0.01 -2.46 -21.56
C LYS A 156 1.03 -1.45 -22.10
N ASP A 157 1.33 -0.43 -21.31
CA ASP A 157 2.04 0.77 -21.78
C ASP A 157 3.52 0.79 -21.37
N GLU A 158 3.91 0.03 -20.33
CA GLU A 158 5.30 -0.05 -19.83
C GLU A 158 5.92 -1.45 -19.93
N GLY A 159 5.19 -2.43 -20.48
CA GLY A 159 5.64 -3.82 -20.58
C GLY A 159 5.93 -4.45 -19.22
N PHE A 160 5.23 -4.00 -18.18
CA PHE A 160 5.36 -4.51 -16.83
C PHE A 160 4.77 -5.93 -16.74
N SER A 161 5.37 -6.75 -15.88
CA SER A 161 4.77 -7.99 -15.40
C SER A 161 5.34 -8.29 -14.02
N PHE A 162 4.52 -8.87 -13.15
CA PHE A 162 5.05 -9.38 -11.88
C PHE A 162 5.93 -10.59 -12.16
N ASP A 163 7.16 -10.56 -11.63
CA ASP A 163 7.98 -11.76 -11.57
C ASP A 163 7.29 -12.78 -10.64
N THR A 164 6.84 -13.89 -11.23
CA THR A 164 6.22 -15.02 -10.54
C THR A 164 7.23 -15.81 -9.70
N ALA A 165 8.54 -15.57 -9.88
CA ALA A 165 9.61 -16.27 -9.18
C ALA A 165 10.01 -15.63 -7.84
N SER A 166 9.47 -14.47 -7.44
CA SER A 166 9.80 -13.86 -6.15
C SER A 166 9.10 -14.61 -4.99
N THR A 167 9.74 -15.65 -4.49
CA THR A 167 9.26 -16.61 -3.48
C THR A 167 9.03 -16.04 -2.07
N ALA A 168 9.33 -14.76 -1.81
CA ALA A 168 9.26 -14.17 -0.47
C ALA A 168 7.86 -13.71 -0.03
N ILE A 169 6.91 -13.59 -0.95
CA ILE A 169 5.54 -13.15 -0.68
C ILE A 169 4.63 -14.08 -1.49
N ARG A 170 4.27 -15.24 -0.91
CA ARG A 170 3.30 -16.17 -1.52
C ARG A 170 1.93 -15.51 -1.51
N GLY A 171 1.43 -15.18 -2.69
CA GLY A 171 0.11 -14.63 -2.95
C GLY A 171 0.13 -13.95 -4.32
N ASP A 172 -0.59 -14.53 -5.29
CA ASP A 172 -0.74 -13.96 -6.62
C ASP A 172 -1.35 -12.57 -6.52
N TRP A 173 -0.70 -11.58 -7.14
CA TRP A 173 -1.29 -10.28 -7.38
C TRP A 173 -2.04 -10.31 -8.71
N PRO A 174 -3.29 -9.85 -8.75
CA PRO A 174 -4.38 -10.23 -7.85
C PRO A 174 -4.88 -11.63 -8.27
N PHE A 175 -5.78 -12.23 -7.50
CA PHE A 175 -6.57 -13.37 -7.99
C PHE A 175 -7.05 -13.08 -9.42
N THR A 176 -6.57 -13.87 -10.38
CA THR A 176 -7.13 -13.94 -11.73
C THR A 176 -8.54 -14.49 -11.61
N ALA A 177 -9.50 -13.63 -11.29
CA ALA A 177 -10.89 -13.91 -11.56
C ALA A 177 -11.07 -13.89 -13.09
N GLY A 178 -10.87 -15.06 -13.72
CA GLY A 178 -11.46 -15.42 -15.01
C GLY A 178 -11.15 -14.52 -16.19
N ARG A 179 -9.94 -14.61 -16.74
CA ARG A 179 -9.79 -14.58 -18.21
C ARG A 179 -9.82 -16.02 -18.71
N GLY A 180 -11.00 -16.46 -19.16
CA GLY A 180 -11.13 -17.71 -19.92
C GLY A 180 -12.40 -18.51 -19.67
N ALA A 181 -13.51 -18.09 -20.28
CA ALA A 181 -14.36 -18.95 -21.09
C ALA A 181 -15.39 -18.07 -21.80
N ALA A 182 -15.02 -17.59 -22.98
CA ALA A 182 -16.00 -17.27 -24.00
C ALA A 182 -16.57 -18.60 -24.51
N ALA A 183 -17.90 -18.70 -24.51
CA ALA A 183 -18.70 -19.41 -25.50
C ALA A 183 -20.07 -18.70 -25.56
#